data_AF-A0A8S3F1K3-F1
#
_entry.id   AF-A0A8S3F1K3-F1
#
_cell.length_a   1.000
_cell.length_b   1.000
_cell.length_c   1.000
_cell.angle_alpha   90.00
_cell.angle_beta   90.00
_cell.angle_gamma   90.00
#
_symmetry.space_group_name_H-M   'P 1'
#
loop_
_entity.id
_entity.type
_entity.pdbx_description
1 polymer ?
#
loop_
_entity_poly.entity_id
_entity_poly.type
_entity_poly.pdbx_seq_one_letter_code
_entity_poly.pdbx_strand_id
1 'polypeptide(L)' 'MDMYNRHIYPRDHLAKNAIQCKIELDNQTDDKAYLRLLHNNLKNSLNEFQPDFVVYNAG' A
#
# COMPACT_ATOMS: atom_id res chain seq x y z
N MET A 1 -2.02 5.72 1.57
CA MET A 1 -1.89 4.25 1.44
C MET A 1 -0.57 3.93 0.77
N ASP A 2 0.07 2.83 1.15
CA ASP A 2 1.19 2.26 0.40
C ASP A 2 1.11 0.71 0.36
N MET A 3 1.42 0.13 -0.80
CA MET A 3 1.49 -1.32 -1.04
C MET A 3 2.90 -1.66 -1.53
N TYR A 4 3.69 -2.36 -0.72
CA TYR A 4 5.10 -2.61 -1.03
C TYR A 4 5.55 -3.98 -0.56
N ASN A 5 6.62 -4.50 -1.15
CA ASN A 5 7.23 -5.75 -0.70
C ASN A 5 8.18 -5.47 0.48
N ARG A 6 7.88 -6.04 1.65
CA ARG A 6 8.63 -5.79 2.89
C ARG A 6 10.04 -6.41 2.91
N HIS A 7 10.31 -7.36 2.02
CA HIS A 7 11.55 -8.13 2.02
C HIS A 7 12.68 -7.47 1.22
N ILE A 8 12.33 -6.49 0.38
CA ILE A 8 13.26 -5.81 -0.53
C ILE A 8 13.68 -4.44 0.04
N TYR A 9 14.67 -3.82 -0.62
CA TYR A 9 15.14 -2.47 -0.30
C TYR A 9 13.97 -1.49 -0.16
N PRO A 10 14.00 -0.49 0.77
CA PRO A 10 15.11 -0.15 1.67
C PRO A 10 15.08 -0.84 3.03
N ARG A 11 14.03 -1.60 3.37
CA ARG A 11 13.79 -2.13 4.72
C ARG A 11 13.76 -1.04 5.80
N ASP A 12 13.27 0.15 5.45
CA ASP A 12 13.15 1.27 6.37
C ASP A 12 11.98 1.06 7.34
N HIS A 13 12.30 0.61 8.55
CA HIS A 13 11.32 0.36 9.60
C HIS A 13 10.69 1.65 10.17
N LEU A 14 11.41 2.78 10.13
CA LEU A 14 10.91 4.05 10.66
C LEU A 14 9.85 4.62 9.71
N ALA A 15 10.18 4.73 8.42
CA ALA A 15 9.24 5.19 7.40
C ALA A 15 7.99 4.29 7.35
N LYS A 16 8.18 2.97 7.42
CA LYS A 16 7.09 1.98 7.49
C LYS A 16 6.10 2.25 8.64
N ASN A 17 6.55 2.78 9.77
CA ASN A 17 5.67 3.05 10.90
C ASN A 17 4.85 4.33 10.73
N ALA A 18 5.28 5.24 9.85
CA ALA A 18 4.56 6.48 9.56
C ALA A 18 3.41 6.30 8.54
N ILE A 19 3.37 5.17 7.81
CA ILE A 19 2.34 4.90 6.81
C ILE A 19 1.06 4.42 7.52
N GLN A 20 0.00 5.23 7.49
CA GLN A 20 -1.28 4.93 8.14
C GLN A 20 -1.95 3.67 7.57
N CYS A 21 -2.04 3.60 6.25
CA CYS A 21 -2.59 2.45 5.52
C CYS A 21 -1.45 1.75 4.77
N LYS A 22 -0.73 0.87 5.46
CA LYS A 22 0.36 0.06 4.90
C LYS A 22 -0.09 -1.36 4.63
N ILE A 23 0.22 -1.86 3.44
CA ILE A 23 -0.06 -3.22 3.03
C ILE A 23 1.26 -3.84 2.60
N GLU A 24 1.75 -4.76 3.42
CA GLU A 24 2.97 -5.48 3.11
C GLU A 24 2.67 -6.67 2.24
N LEU A 25 3.33 -6.72 1.10
CA LEU A 25 3.27 -7.82 0.16
C LEU A 25 4.43 -8.78 0.40
N ASP A 26 4.17 -10.06 0.19
CA ASP A 26 5.21 -11.07 0.15
C ASP A 26 5.76 -11.23 -1.29
N ASN A 27 6.94 -11.83 -1.40
CA ASN A 27 7.53 -12.18 -2.68
C ASN A 27 6.55 -13.02 -3.51
N GLN A 28 6.54 -12.80 -4.82
CA GLN A 28 5.70 -13.57 -5.76
C GLN A 28 4.19 -13.46 -5.49
N THR A 29 3.73 -12.36 -4.86
CA THR A 29 2.30 -12.04 -4.80
C THR A 29 1.74 -11.93 -6.22
N ASP A 30 0.72 -12.73 -6.54
CA ASP A 30 0.09 -12.74 -7.86
C ASP A 30 -0.88 -11.56 -8.07
N ASP A 31 -1.23 -11.31 -9.33
CA ASP A 31 -2.12 -10.21 -9.72
C ASP A 31 -3.49 -10.26 -9.03
N LYS A 32 -4.06 -11.46 -8.87
CA LYS A 32 -5.40 -11.62 -8.29
C LYS A 32 -5.38 -11.27 -6.80
N ALA A 33 -4.36 -11.72 -6.08
CA ALA A 33 -4.12 -11.39 -4.69
C ALA A 33 -3.84 -9.90 -4.53
N TYR A 34 -2.97 -9.34 -5.38
CA TYR A 34 -2.63 -7.92 -5.40
C TYR A 34 -3.86 -7.04 -5.61
N LEU A 35 -4.62 -7.26 -6.70
CA LEU A 35 -5.79 -6.45 -7.04
C LEU A 35 -6.90 -6.54 -5.99
N ARG A 36 -7.08 -7.71 -5.36
CA ARG A 36 -8.03 -7.87 -4.25
C ARG A 36 -7.62 -7.02 -3.05
N LEU A 37 -6.34 -7.04 -2.67
CA LEU A 37 -5.83 -6.22 -1.57
C LEU A 37 -5.96 -4.73 -1.90
N LEU A 38 -5.60 -4.33 -3.12
CA LEU A 38 -5.71 -2.96 -3.59
C LEU A 38 -7.15 -2.46 -3.48
N HIS A 39 -8.10 -3.17 -4.09
CA HIS A 39 -9.51 -2.75 -4.11
C HIS A 39 -10.08 -2.57 -2.70
N ASN A 40 -9.83 -3.54 -1.81
CA ASN A 40 -10.37 -3.51 -0.45
C ASN A 40 -9.77 -2.36 0.37
N ASN A 41 -8.45 -2.18 0.32
CA ASN A 41 -7.80 -1.18 1.15
C ASN A 41 -7.95 0.23 0.57
N LEU A 42 -8.03 0.40 -0.76
CA LEU A 42 -8.15 1.71 -1.38
C LEU A 42 -9.48 2.34 -0.96
N LYS A 43 -10.55 1.56 -1.04
CA LYS A 43 -11.87 1.94 -0.55
C LYS A 43 -11.82 2.35 0.93
N ASN A 44 -11.15 1.58 1.78
CA ASN A 44 -11.02 1.90 3.20
C ASN A 44 -10.26 3.22 3.42
N SER A 45 -9.13 3.42 2.74
CA SER A 45 -8.30 4.64 2.88
C SER A 45 -9.03 5.92 2.45
N LEU A 46 -9.85 5.84 1.41
CA LEU A 46 -10.65 6.97 0.91
C LEU A 46 -11.90 7.24 1.76
N ASN A 47 -12.33 6.27 2.58
CA ASN A 47 -13.39 6.46 3.55
C ASN A 47 -12.88 7.05 4.88
N GLU A 48 -11.63 6.76 5.24
CA GLU A 48 -10.98 7.28 6.46
C GLU A 48 -10.60 8.76 6.31
N PHE A 49 -10.19 9.17 5.11
CA PHE A 49 -9.86 10.55 4.78
C PHE A 49 -10.32 10.87 3.36
N GLN A 50 -10.83 12.09 3.16
CA GLN A 50 -11.34 12.56 1.87
C GLN A 50 -10.33 13.54 1.25
N PRO A 51 -9.37 13.04 0.45
CA PRO A 51 -8.33 13.89 -0.15
C PRO A 51 -8.90 14.76 -1.27
N ASP A 52 -8.41 16.00 -1.38
CA ASP A 52 -8.68 16.87 -2.53
C ASP A 52 -7.90 16.44 -3.79
N PHE A 53 -6.73 15.82 -3.61
CA PHE A 53 -5.88 15.32 -4.68
C PHE A 53 -5.29 13.96 -4.35
N VAL A 54 -5.12 13.13 -5.38
CA VAL A 54 -4.49 11.81 -5.28
C VAL A 54 -3.21 11.80 -6.10
N VAL A 55 -2.10 11.44 -5.47
CA VAL A 55 -0.83 11.17 -6.15
C VAL A 55 -0.68 9.65 -6.26
N TYR A 56 -0.54 9.16 -7.49
CA TYR A 56 -0.34 7.75 -7.79
C TYR A 56 1.08 7.52 -8.31
N ASN A 57 1.88 6.80 -7.53
CA ASN A 57 3.21 6.34 -7.95
C ASN A 57 3.06 5.02 -8.73
N ALA A 58 3.37 5.05 -10.03
CA ALA A 58 3.24 3.91 -10.95
C ALA A 58 4.62 3.37 -11.33
N GLY A 59 5.29 2.72 -10.37
CA GLY A 59 6.60 2.08 -10.53
C GLY A 59 6.56 0.71 -11.17
#